data_AF-A0A9Q0UWZ5-F1
#
_entry.id   AF-A0A9Q0UWZ5-F1
#
_cell.length_a   1.000
_cell.length_b   1.000
_cell.length_c   1.000
_cell.angle_alpha   90.00
_cell.angle_beta   90.00
_cell.angle_gamma   90.00
#
_symmetry.space_group_name_H-M   'P 1'
#
loop_
_entity.id
_entity.type
_entity.pdbx_description
1 polymer ?
#
loop_
_entity_poly.entity_id
_entity_poly.type
_entity_poly.pdbx_seq_one_letter_code
_entity_poly.pdbx_strand_id
1 'polypeptide(L)'
;MSTTTNLPYHLPSKDFSTENKLTSQPSQKTILDLLNTRCSTSLHYLKQVHAMALRTGHFQDHYVSGTLVKCYANPHFSNLDFALRVFEYVPNPNVFVFNIIIKGCLENNEPCKAIWCYYKMTVAHARPNKFTYPTLLKACTVAEAAEEGSQAHAHVIKQGT
;
A
#
# COMPACT_ATOMS: atom_id res chain seq x y z
N MET A 1 50.09 -37.60 -48.17
CA MET A 1 49.54 -36.26 -48.49
C MET A 1 48.04 -36.45 -48.56
N SER A 2 47.21 -36.04 -47.60
CA SER A 2 47.14 -34.71 -47.01
C SER A 2 46.68 -34.74 -45.55
N THR A 3 47.54 -34.18 -44.70
CA THR A 3 47.28 -33.31 -43.54
C THR A 3 46.08 -33.54 -42.61
N THR A 4 46.39 -34.14 -41.46
CA THR A 4 45.80 -33.87 -40.14
C THR A 4 45.77 -32.38 -39.83
N THR A 5 44.61 -31.87 -39.38
CA THR A 5 44.50 -30.58 -38.70
C THR A 5 43.90 -30.81 -37.32
N ASN A 6 44.78 -31.01 -36.34
CA ASN A 6 44.45 -30.82 -34.93
C ASN A 6 44.44 -29.30 -34.67
N LEU A 7 43.36 -28.78 -34.10
CA LEU A 7 43.46 -27.55 -33.31
C LEU A 7 42.76 -27.70 -31.96
N PRO A 8 43.39 -27.22 -30.87
CA PRO A 8 42.99 -27.50 -29.51
C PRO A 8 42.21 -26.32 -28.93
N TYR A 9 40.93 -26.51 -28.63
CA TYR A 9 40.21 -25.59 -27.75
C TYR A 9 39.30 -26.37 -26.80
N HIS A 10 39.93 -27.01 -25.81
CA HIS A 10 39.30 -27.10 -24.50
C HIS A 10 39.21 -25.67 -23.96
N LEU A 11 38.04 -25.03 -24.11
CA LEU A 11 37.67 -23.93 -23.24
C LEU A 11 37.48 -24.53 -21.85
N PRO A 12 38.19 -24.03 -20.81
CA PRO A 12 37.95 -24.46 -19.46
C PRO A 12 36.49 -24.18 -19.13
N SER A 13 35.85 -25.15 -18.46
CA SER A 13 34.56 -24.97 -17.81
C SER A 13 34.63 -23.69 -16.99
N LYS A 14 34.01 -22.61 -17.48
CA LYS A 14 33.65 -21.51 -16.62
C LYS A 14 32.62 -22.09 -15.68
N ASP A 15 33.10 -22.51 -14.52
CA ASP A 15 32.35 -22.44 -13.28
C ASP A 15 31.67 -21.07 -13.28
N PHE A 16 30.39 -21.04 -13.69
CA PHE A 16 29.47 -19.99 -13.31
C PHE A 16 29.11 -20.18 -11.82
N SER A 17 30.17 -20.27 -11.02
CA SER A 17 30.21 -19.98 -9.60
C SER A 17 30.62 -18.51 -9.45
N THR A 18 30.14 -17.62 -10.31
CA THR A 18 30.32 -16.18 -10.14
C THR A 18 29.15 -15.64 -9.39
N GLU A 19 29.36 -15.58 -8.07
CA GLU A 19 28.77 -14.62 -7.17
C GLU A 19 27.25 -14.61 -7.15
N ASN A 20 26.69 -15.57 -6.41
CA ASN A 20 25.47 -15.32 -5.67
C ASN A 20 25.78 -14.19 -4.67
N LYS A 21 25.77 -12.95 -5.16
CA LYS A 21 25.66 -11.76 -4.32
C LYS A 21 24.27 -11.91 -3.71
N LEU A 22 24.23 -12.58 -2.56
CA LEU A 22 23.08 -12.69 -1.70
C LEU A 22 22.79 -11.26 -1.26
N THR A 23 22.16 -10.48 -2.14
CA THR A 23 21.45 -9.27 -1.76
C THR A 23 20.34 -9.82 -0.89
N SER A 24 20.62 -9.86 0.41
CA SER A 24 19.65 -10.33 1.40
C SER A 24 18.37 -9.58 1.10
N GLN A 25 17.29 -10.33 0.84
CA GLN A 25 16.03 -9.69 0.52
C GLN A 25 15.69 -8.73 1.67
N PRO A 26 15.39 -7.47 1.36
CA PRO A 26 15.18 -6.46 2.39
C PRO A 26 14.04 -6.91 3.31
N SER A 27 14.31 -6.90 4.61
CA SER A 27 13.34 -7.32 5.62
C SER A 27 12.13 -6.40 5.66
N GLN A 28 11.01 -6.90 6.18
CA GLN A 28 9.82 -6.09 6.47
C GLN A 28 10.18 -4.82 7.27
N LYS A 29 11.02 -4.95 8.30
CA LYS A 29 11.47 -3.83 9.14
C LYS A 29 12.20 -2.77 8.30
N THR A 30 13.09 -3.20 7.40
CA THR A 30 13.81 -2.30 6.49
C THR A 30 12.83 -1.55 5.58
N ILE A 31 11.86 -2.24 4.99
CA ILE A 31 10.86 -1.61 4.12
C ILE A 31 10.06 -0.56 4.89
N LEU A 32 9.60 -0.89 6.09
CA LEU A 32 8.82 0.03 6.93
C LEU A 32 9.62 1.23 7.40
N ASP A 33 10.89 1.06 7.73
CA ASP A 33 11.78 2.17 8.08
C ASP A 33 11.92 3.14 6.92
N LEU A 34 12.18 2.63 5.71
CA LEU A 34 12.27 3.45 4.51
C LEU A 34 10.96 4.19 4.19
N LEU A 35 9.82 3.53 4.35
CA LEU A 35 8.50 4.16 4.14
C LEU A 35 8.25 5.30 5.14
N ASN A 36 8.55 5.09 6.43
CA ASN A 36 8.25 6.07 7.46
C ASN A 36 9.25 7.23 7.52
N THR A 37 10.49 7.04 7.07
CA THR A 37 11.55 8.07 7.18
C THR A 37 11.83 8.83 5.88
N ARG A 38 11.68 8.19 4.72
CA ARG A 38 12.21 8.70 3.45
C ARG A 38 11.16 8.91 2.37
N CYS A 39 10.00 8.26 2.48
CA CYS A 39 9.01 8.26 1.40
C CYS A 39 7.98 9.39 1.49
N SER A 40 8.07 10.27 2.50
CA SER A 40 7.19 11.45 2.62
C SER A 40 7.59 12.61 1.70
N THR A 41 8.80 12.60 1.13
CA THR A 41 9.37 13.74 0.38
C THR A 41 9.68 13.44 -1.09
N SER A 42 9.63 12.17 -1.51
CA SER A 42 9.94 11.78 -2.90
C SER A 42 9.06 10.66 -3.40
N LEU A 43 8.19 10.98 -4.37
CA LEU A 43 7.36 9.99 -5.05
C LEU A 43 8.20 8.96 -5.83
N HIS A 44 9.37 9.37 -6.34
CA HIS A 44 10.29 8.45 -7.01
C HIS A 44 10.80 7.39 -6.03
N TYR A 45 11.23 7.79 -4.83
CA TYR A 45 11.70 6.86 -3.82
C TYR A 45 10.58 5.95 -3.31
N LEU A 46 9.38 6.51 -3.10
CA LEU A 46 8.20 5.72 -2.74
C LEU A 46 7.88 4.62 -3.77
N LYS A 47 8.01 4.91 -5.07
CA LYS A 47 7.83 3.90 -6.14
C LYS A 47 8.90 2.80 -6.08
N GLN A 48 10.16 3.13 -5.78
CA GLN A 48 11.23 2.14 -5.61
C GLN A 48 10.94 1.21 -4.41
N VAL A 49 10.56 1.79 -3.27
CA VAL A 49 10.22 1.00 -2.06
C VAL A 49 8.96 0.17 -2.28
N HIS A 50 7.97 0.68 -3.01
CA HIS A 50 6.79 -0.08 -3.41
C HIS A 50 7.16 -1.29 -4.29
N ALA A 51 7.98 -1.09 -5.33
CA ALA A 51 8.45 -2.19 -6.17
C ALA A 51 9.24 -3.23 -5.38
N MET A 52 10.05 -2.79 -4.40
CA MET A 52 10.77 -3.66 -3.48
C MET A 52 9.82 -4.48 -2.60
N ALA A 53 8.75 -3.88 -2.05
CA ALA A 53 7.74 -4.58 -1.27
C ALA A 53 6.97 -5.63 -2.10
N LEU A 54 6.69 -5.34 -3.37
CA LEU A 54 6.06 -6.30 -4.29
C LEU A 54 7.00 -7.47 -4.59
N ARG A 55 8.24 -7.19 -4.98
CA ARG A 55 9.23 -8.21 -5.36
C ARG A 55 9.57 -9.17 -4.21
N THR A 56 9.52 -8.68 -2.98
CA THR A 56 9.85 -9.47 -1.77
C THR A 56 8.61 -10.08 -1.09
N GLY A 57 7.41 -9.89 -1.66
CA GLY A 57 6.16 -10.42 -1.10
C GLY A 57 5.61 -9.68 0.12
N HIS A 58 6.33 -8.70 0.67
CA HIS A 58 5.93 -7.95 1.86
C HIS A 58 4.70 -7.05 1.65
N PHE A 59 4.27 -6.82 0.41
CA PHE A 59 3.02 -6.10 0.15
C PHE A 59 1.77 -6.79 0.76
N GLN A 60 1.83 -8.11 0.98
CA GLN A 60 0.73 -8.87 1.60
C GLN A 60 0.51 -8.50 3.08
N ASP A 61 1.51 -7.93 3.75
CA ASP A 61 1.40 -7.45 5.12
C ASP A 61 0.59 -6.15 5.18
N HIS A 62 -0.48 -6.12 5.99
CA HIS A 62 -1.37 -4.96 6.10
C HIS A 62 -0.68 -3.70 6.63
N TYR A 63 0.40 -3.85 7.41
CA TYR A 63 1.14 -2.71 7.92
C TYR A 63 2.04 -2.09 6.83
N VAL A 64 2.71 -2.91 6.03
CA VAL A 64 3.48 -2.46 4.84
C VAL A 64 2.55 -1.83 3.81
N SER A 65 1.51 -2.54 3.37
CA SER A 65 0.56 -2.04 2.36
C SER A 65 -0.21 -0.82 2.86
N GLY A 66 -0.68 -0.81 4.11
CA GLY A 66 -1.30 0.36 4.72
C GLY A 66 -0.36 1.57 4.75
N THR A 67 0.92 1.36 5.09
CA THR A 67 1.92 2.44 5.07
C THR A 67 2.18 2.95 3.65
N LEU A 68 2.22 2.07 2.64
CA LEU A 68 2.29 2.46 1.23
C LEU A 68 1.10 3.33 0.83
N VAL A 69 -0.13 2.89 1.14
CA VAL A 69 -1.36 3.65 0.88
C VAL A 69 -1.29 5.01 1.57
N LYS A 70 -0.88 5.07 2.85
CA LYS A 70 -0.69 6.32 3.60
C LYS A 70 0.28 7.28 2.89
N CYS A 71 1.41 6.76 2.40
CA CYS A 71 2.41 7.57 1.71
C CYS A 71 1.90 8.09 0.36
N TYR A 72 1.21 7.25 -0.43
CA TYR A 72 0.63 7.70 -1.70
C TYR A 72 -0.55 8.68 -1.52
N ALA A 73 -1.33 8.51 -0.45
CA ALA A 73 -2.43 9.41 -0.10
C ALA A 73 -1.95 10.73 0.53
N ASN A 74 -0.64 10.95 0.67
CA ASN A 74 -0.13 12.23 1.17
C ASN A 74 -0.54 13.36 0.21
N PRO A 75 -1.27 14.40 0.68
CA PRO A 75 -1.71 15.51 -0.17
C PRO A 75 -0.56 16.24 -0.88
N HIS A 76 0.66 16.19 -0.35
CA HIS A 76 1.84 16.78 -0.99
C HIS A 76 2.14 16.18 -2.38
N PHE A 77 1.74 14.93 -2.63
CA PHE A 77 1.96 14.28 -3.93
C PHE A 77 0.80 14.44 -4.90
N SER A 78 -0.35 14.97 -4.48
CA SER A 78 -1.58 15.07 -5.30
C SER A 78 -1.92 13.77 -6.04
N ASN A 79 -1.73 12.62 -5.37
CA ASN A 79 -1.75 11.30 -6.02
C ASN A 79 -2.76 10.34 -5.36
N LEU A 80 -3.87 10.88 -4.85
CA LEU A 80 -4.91 10.10 -4.16
C LEU A 80 -5.46 8.96 -5.03
N ASP A 81 -5.67 9.18 -6.32
CA ASP A 81 -6.21 8.14 -7.21
C ASP A 81 -5.27 6.93 -7.31
N PHE A 82 -3.96 7.15 -7.25
CA PHE A 82 -3.00 6.04 -7.18
C PHE A 82 -3.03 5.37 -5.80
N ALA A 83 -3.18 6.13 -4.72
CA ALA A 83 -3.35 5.56 -3.38
C ALA A 83 -4.57 4.64 -3.30
N LEU A 84 -5.70 5.05 -3.90
CA LEU A 84 -6.91 4.24 -4.03
C LEU A 84 -6.65 2.98 -4.84
N ARG A 85 -5.93 3.06 -5.97
CA ARG A 85 -5.53 1.87 -6.73
C ARG A 85 -4.68 0.91 -5.90
N VAL A 86 -3.69 1.42 -5.16
CA VAL A 86 -2.87 0.56 -4.27
C VAL A 86 -3.76 -0.10 -3.21
N PHE A 87 -4.69 0.65 -2.63
CA PHE A 87 -5.67 0.14 -1.68
C PHE A 87 -6.54 -0.98 -2.27
N GLU A 88 -7.01 -0.85 -3.53
CA GLU A 88 -7.78 -1.90 -4.22
C GLU A 88 -7.00 -3.22 -4.37
N TYR A 89 -5.68 -3.17 -4.42
CA TYR A 89 -4.83 -4.36 -4.51
C TYR A 89 -4.49 -4.98 -3.15
N VAL A 90 -4.83 -4.33 -2.03
CA VAL A 90 -4.59 -4.90 -0.70
C VAL A 90 -5.52 -6.08 -0.47
N PRO A 91 -5.01 -7.29 -0.19
CA PRO A 91 -5.84 -8.45 0.02
C PRO A 91 -6.52 -8.38 1.39
N ASN A 92 -7.85 -8.54 1.42
CA ASN A 92 -8.66 -8.53 2.64
C ASN A 92 -8.27 -7.40 3.61
N PRO A 93 -8.36 -6.12 3.18
CA PRO A 93 -7.84 -5.00 3.94
C PRO A 93 -8.49 -4.95 5.33
N ASN A 94 -7.67 -4.84 6.36
CA ASN A 94 -8.16 -4.76 7.73
C ASN A 94 -8.61 -3.33 8.09
N VAL A 95 -9.16 -3.17 9.29
CA VAL A 95 -9.66 -1.88 9.82
C VAL A 95 -8.60 -0.78 9.77
N PHE A 96 -7.32 -1.11 9.99
CA PHE A 96 -6.23 -0.14 9.93
C PHE A 96 -6.05 0.43 8.51
N VAL A 97 -6.02 -0.42 7.48
CA VAL A 97 -5.87 0.01 6.09
C VAL A 97 -7.06 0.85 5.64
N PHE A 98 -8.29 0.46 6.01
CA PHE A 98 -9.50 1.25 5.74
C PHE A 98 -9.43 2.63 6.38
N ASN A 99 -9.06 2.72 7.67
CA ASN A 99 -8.95 4.00 8.36
C ASN A 99 -7.90 4.92 7.72
N ILE A 100 -6.80 4.35 7.20
CA ILE A 100 -5.80 5.11 6.45
C ILE A 100 -6.40 5.72 5.19
N ILE A 101 -7.05 4.93 4.34
CA ILE A 101 -7.54 5.45 3.05
C ILE A 101 -8.70 6.42 3.24
N ILE A 102 -9.60 6.18 4.20
CA ILE A 102 -10.71 7.09 4.54
C ILE A 102 -10.15 8.45 4.98
N LYS A 103 -9.16 8.45 5.88
CA LYS A 103 -8.46 9.67 6.31
C LYS A 103 -7.75 10.35 5.14
N GLY A 104 -7.05 9.58 4.31
CA GLY A 104 -6.35 10.08 3.14
C GLY A 104 -7.28 10.79 2.15
N CYS A 105 -8.45 10.22 1.88
CA CYS A 105 -9.47 10.87 1.04
C CYS A 105 -9.90 12.23 1.62
N LEU A 106 -10.17 12.28 2.93
CA LEU A 106 -10.58 13.51 3.60
C LEU A 106 -9.48 14.59 3.58
N GLU A 107 -8.21 14.20 3.77
CA GLU A 107 -7.06 15.10 3.72
C GLU A 107 -6.78 15.65 2.32
N ASN A 108 -7.24 14.95 1.27
CA ASN A 108 -7.17 15.39 -0.12
C ASN A 108 -8.46 16.09 -0.59
N ASN A 109 -9.34 16.50 0.32
CA ASN A 109 -10.62 17.16 0.02
C ASN A 109 -11.56 16.32 -0.87
N GLU A 110 -11.55 15.01 -0.69
CA GLU A 110 -12.33 14.04 -1.48
C GLU A 110 -13.31 13.28 -0.56
N PRO A 111 -14.27 13.96 0.09
CA PRO A 111 -15.10 13.36 1.13
C PRO A 111 -16.02 12.26 0.60
N CYS A 112 -16.50 12.36 -0.64
CA CYS A 112 -17.33 11.31 -1.26
C CYS A 112 -16.53 10.00 -1.42
N LYS A 113 -15.24 10.07 -1.76
CA LYS A 113 -14.35 8.88 -1.82
C LYS A 113 -14.12 8.28 -0.43
N ALA A 114 -14.08 9.12 0.62
CA ALA A 114 -14.00 8.66 2.01
C ALA A 114 -15.25 7.85 2.43
N ILE A 115 -16.45 8.37 2.11
CA ILE A 115 -17.73 7.70 2.37
C ILE A 115 -17.81 6.38 1.59
N TRP A 116 -17.39 6.37 0.32
CA TRP A 116 -17.31 5.16 -0.48
C TRP A 116 -16.37 4.10 0.12
N CYS A 117 -15.19 4.51 0.60
CA CYS A 117 -14.26 3.59 1.28
C CYS A 117 -14.88 3.01 2.56
N TYR A 118 -15.68 3.78 3.30
CA TYR A 118 -16.44 3.27 4.44
C TYR A 118 -17.49 2.24 4.02
N TYR A 119 -18.22 2.46 2.92
CA TYR A 119 -19.13 1.45 2.40
C TYR A 119 -18.40 0.15 2.04
N LYS A 120 -17.23 0.23 1.42
CA LYS A 120 -16.41 -0.96 1.16
C LYS A 120 -15.97 -1.66 2.46
N MET A 121 -15.68 -0.90 3.50
CA MET A 121 -15.33 -1.41 4.82
C MET A 121 -16.45 -2.26 5.42
N THR A 122 -17.71 -1.79 5.32
CA THR A 122 -18.87 -2.53 5.83
C THR A 122 -19.16 -3.78 5.02
N VAL A 123 -19.06 -3.72 3.69
CA VAL A 123 -19.21 -4.89 2.80
C VAL A 123 -18.14 -5.94 3.05
N ALA A 124 -16.90 -5.52 3.34
CA ALA A 124 -15.80 -6.42 3.69
C ALA A 124 -15.90 -6.98 5.12
N HIS A 125 -16.98 -6.67 5.86
CA HIS A 125 -17.17 -7.02 7.27
C HIS A 125 -16.01 -6.56 8.19
N ALA A 126 -15.24 -5.55 7.77
CA ALA A 126 -14.23 -4.91 8.61
C ALA A 126 -14.95 -3.95 9.56
N ARG A 127 -15.05 -4.29 10.85
CA ARG A 127 -15.86 -3.52 11.80
C ARG A 127 -15.30 -2.10 12.00
N PRO A 128 -16.07 -1.04 11.67
CA PRO A 128 -15.69 0.35 11.98
C PRO A 128 -15.42 0.55 13.47
N ASN A 129 -14.49 1.43 13.82
CA ASN A 129 -14.09 1.66 15.20
C ASN A 129 -14.05 3.16 15.54
N LYS A 130 -13.60 3.48 16.77
CA LYS A 130 -13.48 4.85 17.28
C LYS A 130 -12.62 5.80 16.42
N PHE A 131 -11.78 5.26 15.53
CA PHE A 131 -11.00 6.07 14.58
C PHE A 131 -11.73 6.26 13.24
N THR A 132 -12.64 5.35 12.88
CA THR A 132 -13.41 5.43 11.64
C THR A 132 -14.48 6.52 11.71
N TYR A 133 -15.31 6.49 12.75
CA TYR A 133 -16.53 7.32 12.80
C TYR A 133 -16.28 8.82 12.84
N PRO A 134 -15.33 9.38 13.62
CA PRO A 134 -15.08 10.82 13.61
C PRO A 134 -14.63 11.32 12.22
N THR A 135 -13.77 10.56 11.54
CA THR A 135 -13.31 10.89 10.20
C THR A 135 -14.45 10.79 9.18
N LEU A 136 -15.28 9.75 9.27
CA LEU A 136 -16.43 9.57 8.39
C LEU A 136 -17.48 10.66 8.58
N LEU A 137 -17.85 10.99 9.82
CA LEU A 137 -18.83 12.04 10.10
C LEU A 137 -18.35 13.40 9.58
N LYS A 138 -17.05 13.70 9.75
CA LYS A 138 -16.45 14.90 9.13
C LYS A 138 -16.56 14.86 7.60
N ALA A 139 -16.31 13.72 6.97
CA ALA A 139 -16.50 13.58 5.52
C ALA A 139 -17.96 13.82 5.12
N CYS A 140 -18.93 13.26 5.86
CA CYS A 140 -20.35 13.50 5.61
C CYS A 140 -20.72 14.98 5.75
N THR A 141 -20.20 15.69 6.76
CA THR A 141 -20.41 17.13 6.89
C THR A 141 -19.84 17.91 5.72
N VAL A 142 -18.62 17.61 5.28
CA VAL A 142 -17.97 18.31 4.16
C VAL A 142 -18.66 18.02 2.82
N ALA A 143 -19.20 16.81 2.64
CA ALA A 143 -19.95 16.42 1.44
C ALA A 143 -21.44 16.82 1.47
N GLU A 144 -21.92 17.44 2.55
CA GLU A 144 -23.36 17.70 2.78
C GLU A 144 -24.22 16.42 2.70
N ALA A 145 -23.63 15.28 3.04
CA ALA A 145 -24.18 13.94 2.94
C ALA A 145 -24.91 13.55 4.25
N ALA A 146 -26.03 14.22 4.53
CA ALA A 146 -26.78 14.07 5.78
C ALA A 146 -27.36 12.67 5.99
N GLU A 147 -27.75 12.00 4.90
CA GLU A 147 -28.30 10.64 4.95
C GLU A 147 -27.23 9.64 5.41
N GLU A 148 -26.06 9.65 4.77
CA GLU A 148 -24.92 8.80 5.10
C GLU A 148 -24.41 9.10 6.50
N GLY A 149 -24.40 10.38 6.91
CA GLY A 149 -24.09 10.78 8.28
C GLY A 149 -25.04 10.16 9.31
N SER A 150 -26.34 10.13 9.01
CA SER A 150 -27.36 9.54 9.88
C SER A 150 -27.22 8.01 9.95
N GLN A 151 -26.92 7.36 8.83
CA GLN A 151 -26.63 5.91 8.78
C GLN A 151 -25.38 5.56 9.60
N ALA A 152 -24.30 6.34 9.45
CA ALA A 152 -23.08 6.17 10.23
C ALA A 152 -23.33 6.34 11.73
N HIS A 153 -24.09 7.36 12.13
CA HIS A 153 -24.46 7.59 13.52
C HIS A 153 -25.29 6.44 14.11
N ALA A 154 -26.30 5.96 13.39
CA ALA A 154 -27.08 4.80 13.80
C ALA A 154 -26.21 3.54 13.95
N HIS A 155 -25.20 3.36 13.08
CA HIS A 155 -24.28 2.24 13.15
C HIS A 155 -23.43 2.26 14.43
N VAL A 156 -22.94 3.45 14.85
CA VAL A 156 -22.24 3.63 16.13
C VAL A 156 -23.10 3.16 17.30
N ILE A 157 -24.34 3.64 17.36
CA ILE A 157 -25.27 3.33 18.46
C ILE A 157 -25.55 1.84 18.52
N LYS A 158 -25.86 1.22 17.37
CA LYS A 158 -26.19 -0.20 17.29
C LYS A 158 -24.99 -1.08 17.65
N GLN A 159 -23.79 -0.66 17.27
CA GLN A 159 -22.60 -1.47 17.48
C GLN A 159 -21.99 -1.34 18.86
N GLY A 160 -22.33 -0.31 19.66
CA GLY A 160 -21.80 -0.09 21.01
C GLY A 160 -20.27 -0.16 21.05
N THR A 161 -19.58 0.98 20.95
CA THR A 161 -18.12 1.01 21.07
C THR A 161 -17.64 0.48 22.41
#